data_AF-A0A819S813-F1
#
_entry.id   AF-A0A819S813-F1
#
_cell.length_a   1.000
_cell.length_b   1.000
_cell.length_c   1.000
_cell.angle_alpha   90.00
_cell.angle_beta   90.00
_cell.angle_gamma   90.00
#
_symmetry.space_group_name_H-M   'P 1'
#
loop_
_entity.id
_entity.type
_entity.pdbx_description
1 polymer ?
#
loop_
_entity_poly.entity_id
_entity_poly.type
_entity_poly.pdbx_seq_one_letter_code
_entity_poly.pdbx_strand_id
1 'polypeptide(L)'
;MNDNWKNKWLNELIKETDNVLFPNVRYLLIFLAALPVSTASAERSFSQLSRIKNYCRSTTKQNRLNGFAAAYIHKDLDINSSEILTLYTQMHHRRLDFGTCI
;
A
#
# COMPACT_ATOMS: atom_id res chain seq x y z
N MET A 1 -16.01 -4.64 6.46
CA MET A 1 -16.98 -4.11 5.47
C MET A 1 -16.28 -4.14 4.13
N ASN A 2 -16.68 -5.02 3.20
CA ASN A 2 -16.03 -5.13 1.90
C ASN A 2 -16.72 -4.15 0.94
N ASP A 3 -16.10 -2.99 0.71
CA ASP A 3 -16.65 -1.86 -0.07
C ASP A 3 -16.65 -2.12 -1.59
N ASN A 4 -16.88 -3.37 -2.00
CA ASN A 4 -16.74 -3.83 -3.38
C ASN A 4 -17.91 -3.42 -4.28
N TRP A 5 -18.98 -2.86 -3.70
CA TRP A 5 -20.15 -2.40 -4.44
C TRP A 5 -19.80 -1.20 -5.35
N LYS A 6 -18.92 -0.29 -4.92
CA LYS A 6 -18.52 0.87 -5.73
C LYS A 6 -17.85 0.43 -7.03
N ASN A 7 -16.94 -0.54 -6.94
CA ASN A 7 -16.25 -1.11 -8.09
C ASN A 7 -17.24 -1.82 -9.03
N LYS A 8 -18.26 -2.48 -8.47
CA LYS A 8 -19.29 -3.16 -9.25
C LYS A 8 -20.11 -2.18 -10.10
N TRP A 9 -20.65 -1.12 -9.49
CA TRP A 9 -21.43 -0.09 -10.18
C TRP A 9 -20.59 0.70 -11.19
N LEU A 10 -19.33 0.98 -10.86
CA LEU A 10 -18.40 1.64 -11.78
C LEU A 10 -18.16 0.79 -13.04
N ASN A 11 -17.96 -0.52 -12.85
CA ASN A 11 -17.77 -1.45 -13.97
C ASN A 11 -19.06 -1.61 -14.81
N GLU A 12 -20.24 -1.57 -14.20
CA GLU A 12 -21.52 -1.56 -14.91
C GLU A 12 -21.70 -0.25 -15.71
N LEU A 13 -21.40 0.91 -15.13
CA LEU A 13 -21.45 2.21 -15.82
C LEU A 13 -20.48 2.28 -17.01
N ILE A 14 -19.27 1.74 -16.86
CA ILE A 14 -18.27 1.69 -17.94
C ILE A 14 -18.70 0.74 -19.07
N LYS A 15 -19.51 -0.28 -18.77
CA LYS A 15 -20.10 -1.17 -19.78
C LYS A 15 -21.24 -0.51 -20.53
N GLU A 16 -22.10 0.23 -19.84
CA GLU A 16 -23.24 0.92 -20.44
C GLU A 16 -22.82 2.18 -21.22
N THR A 17 -21.67 2.76 -20.88
CA THR A 17 -21.13 3.92 -21.60
C THR A 17 -20.45 3.46 -22.90
N ASP A 18 -21.15 3.66 -24.02
CA ASP A 18 -20.63 3.42 -25.36
C ASP A 18 -19.33 4.22 -25.61
N ASN A 19 -18.25 3.50 -25.89
CA ASN A 19 -16.92 4.05 -26.20
C ASN A 19 -16.94 5.00 -27.42
N VAL A 20 -17.96 4.89 -28.26
CA VAL A 20 -18.04 5.55 -29.56
C VAL A 20 -18.71 6.92 -29.47
N LEU A 21 -19.68 7.09 -28.55
CA LEU A 21 -20.49 8.32 -28.46
C LEU A 21 -19.85 9.36 -27.54
N PHE A 22 -19.25 8.96 -26.42
CA PHE A 22 -18.70 9.90 -25.42
C PHE A 22 -17.35 9.45 -24.84
N PRO A 23 -16.28 9.38 -25.65
CA PRO A 23 -14.96 8.93 -25.19
C PRO A 23 -14.41 9.79 -24.03
N ASN A 24 -14.59 11.11 -24.09
CA ASN A 24 -14.08 12.04 -23.08
C ASN A 24 -14.76 11.86 -21.71
N VAL A 25 -16.06 11.58 -21.69
CA VAL A 25 -16.83 11.38 -20.45
C VAL A 25 -16.36 10.11 -19.74
N ARG A 26 -16.09 9.05 -20.51
CA ARG A 26 -15.53 7.80 -19.97
C ARG A 26 -14.14 8.00 -19.37
N TYR A 27 -13.25 8.74 -20.04
CA TYR A 27 -11.94 9.07 -19.49
C TYR A 27 -12.06 9.87 -18.19
N LEU A 28 -12.96 10.85 -18.14
CA LEU A 28 -13.18 11.64 -16.93
C LEU A 28 -13.68 10.76 -15.77
N LEU A 29 -14.58 9.82 -16.04
CA LEU A 29 -15.13 8.91 -15.03
C LEU A 29 -14.06 7.96 -14.49
N ILE A 30 -13.20 7.42 -15.36
CA ILE A 30 -12.06 6.59 -14.95
C ILE A 30 -11.08 7.42 -14.13
N PHE A 31 -10.79 8.65 -14.55
CA PHE A 31 -9.87 9.53 -13.83
C PHE A 31 -10.41 9.92 -12.46
N LEU A 32 -11.72 10.18 -12.35
CA LEU A 32 -12.43 10.46 -11.10
C LEU A 32 -12.53 9.23 -10.18
N ALA A 33 -12.47 8.02 -10.73
CA ALA A 33 -12.43 6.79 -9.96
C ALA A 33 -11.00 6.45 -9.50
N ALA A 34 -10.00 6.70 -10.34
CA ALA A 34 -8.59 6.43 -10.06
C ALA A 34 -7.99 7.46 -9.10
N LEU A 35 -8.31 8.74 -9.28
CA LEU A 35 -8.11 9.77 -8.28
C LEU A 35 -9.26 9.65 -7.30
N PRO A 36 -9.08 9.13 -6.07
CA PRO A 36 -10.18 9.07 -5.13
C PRO A 36 -10.74 10.47 -4.94
N VAL A 37 -11.97 10.72 -5.40
CA VAL A 37 -12.67 12.00 -5.22
C VAL A 37 -12.87 12.35 -3.73
N SER A 38 -12.58 11.41 -2.83
CA SER A 38 -12.71 11.55 -1.39
C SER A 38 -11.34 11.76 -0.74
N THR A 39 -11.15 12.96 -0.18
CA THR A 39 -10.01 13.32 0.68
C THR A 39 -9.78 12.32 1.80
N ALA A 40 -10.85 11.66 2.28
CA ALA A 40 -10.81 10.66 3.34
C ALA A 40 -9.85 9.48 3.04
N SER A 41 -9.67 9.09 1.77
CA SER A 41 -8.72 8.02 1.42
C SER A 41 -7.28 8.49 1.59
N ALA A 42 -6.97 9.71 1.17
CA ALA A 42 -5.66 10.31 1.37
C ALA A 42 -5.38 10.56 2.86
N GLU A 43 -6.35 11.09 3.60
CA GLU A 43 -6.27 11.30 5.05
C GLU A 43 -6.04 9.99 5.81
N ARG A 44 -6.73 8.91 5.43
CA ARG A 44 -6.51 7.57 5.98
C ARG A 44 -5.08 7.09 5.69
N SER A 45 -4.56 7.29 4.49
CA SER A 45 -3.17 6.97 4.14
C SER A 45 -2.17 7.79 4.94
N PHE A 46 -2.37 9.10 5.11
CA PHE A 46 -1.51 9.96 5.92
C PHE A 46 -1.57 9.62 7.41
N SER A 47 -2.75 9.25 7.94
CA SER A 47 -2.90 8.78 9.31
C SER A 47 -2.13 7.48 9.54
N GLN A 48 -2.22 6.53 8.60
CA GLN A 48 -1.45 5.28 8.65
C GLN A 48 0.06 5.55 8.55
N LEU A 49 0.50 6.43 7.65
CA LEU A 49 1.90 6.84 7.53
C LEU A 49 2.40 7.51 8.81
N SER A 50 1.56 8.31 9.47
CA SER A 50 1.88 8.95 10.75
C SER A 50 2.03 7.92 11.89
N ARG A 51 1.32 6.78 11.82
CA ARG A 51 1.54 5.65 12.74
C ARG A 51 2.87 4.93 12.44
N ILE A 52 3.21 4.74 11.17
CA ILE A 52 4.47 4.11 10.74
C ILE A 52 5.66 5.00 11.13
N LYS A 53 5.56 6.30 10.85
CA LYS A 53 6.50 7.34 11.28
C LYS A 53 6.15 7.72 12.72
N ASN A 54 6.40 6.81 13.67
CA ASN A 54 6.15 7.08 15.08
C ASN A 54 6.79 8.43 15.48
N TYR A 55 6.06 9.23 16.24
CA TYR A 55 6.41 10.61 16.57
C TYR A 55 7.84 10.73 17.16
N CYS A 56 8.26 9.76 17.98
CA CYS A 56 9.60 9.70 18.57
C CYS A 56 10.72 9.26 17.61
N ARG A 57 10.42 8.83 16.37
CA ARG A 57 11.39 8.39 15.35
C ARG A 57 11.50 9.39 14.19
N SER A 58 11.59 10.68 14.51
CA SER A 58 11.66 11.78 13.53
C SER A 58 12.87 11.71 12.57
N THR A 59 13.95 11.03 12.94
CA THR A 59 15.20 10.90 12.14
C THR A 59 15.21 9.77 11.11
N THR A 60 14.08 9.09 10.86
CA THR A 60 14.06 7.98 9.86
C THR A 60 14.24 8.51 8.44
N LYS A 61 15.29 8.04 7.73
CA LYS A 61 15.55 8.36 6.32
C LYS A 61 14.44 7.85 5.40
N GLN A 62 14.19 8.56 4.29
CA GLN A 62 13.14 8.24 3.33
C GLN A 62 13.20 6.79 2.81
N ASN A 63 14.40 6.28 2.49
CA ASN A 63 14.57 4.90 2.01
C ASN A 63 14.03 3.86 3.01
N ARG A 64 14.28 4.08 4.31
CA ARG A 64 13.80 3.19 5.36
C ARG A 64 12.29 3.32 5.57
N LEU A 65 11.75 4.53 5.44
CA LEU A 65 10.30 4.77 5.51
C LEU A 65 9.56 4.11 4.35
N ASN A 66 10.08 4.20 3.13
CA ASN A 66 9.50 3.55 1.96
C ASN A 66 9.48 2.02 2.11
N GLY A 67 10.53 1.43 2.68
CA GLY A 67 10.54 0.00 3.00
C GLY A 67 9.43 -0.40 3.99
N PHE A 68 9.20 0.40 5.02
CA PHE A 68 8.09 0.16 5.96
C PHE A 68 6.72 0.36 5.31
N ALA A 69 6.57 1.37 4.44
CA ALA A 69 5.31 1.59 3.72
C ALA A 69 4.99 0.41 2.80
N ALA A 70 5.99 -0.11 2.07
CA ALA A 70 5.82 -1.31 1.24
C ALA A 70 5.43 -2.53 2.08
N ALA A 71 6.12 -2.77 3.20
CA ALA A 71 5.77 -3.86 4.12
C ALA A 71 4.37 -3.69 4.74
N TYR A 72 3.91 -2.45 4.94
CA TYR A 72 2.57 -2.18 5.47
C TYR A 72 1.46 -2.40 4.43
N ILE A 73 1.71 -2.11 3.15
CA ILE A 73 0.77 -2.34 2.06
C ILE A 73 0.64 -3.84 1.76
N HIS A 74 1.76 -4.58 1.81
CA HIS A 74 1.81 -6.00 1.45
C HIS A 74 1.68 -6.95 2.65
N LYS A 75 0.89 -6.57 3.67
CA LYS A 75 0.69 -7.40 4.88
C LYS A 75 -0.01 -8.73 4.63
N ASP A 76 -0.71 -8.86 3.52
CA ASP A 76 -1.44 -10.07 3.15
C ASP A 76 -0.53 -11.13 2.51
N LEU A 77 0.74 -10.81 2.27
CA LEU A 77 1.74 -11.80 1.86
C LEU A 77 2.20 -12.57 3.09
N ASP A 78 2.08 -13.90 3.05
CA ASP A 78 2.65 -14.77 4.06
C ASP A 78 4.17 -14.85 3.84
N ILE A 79 4.93 -14.13 4.67
CA ILE A 79 6.38 -14.05 4.54
C ILE A 79 7.00 -15.00 5.57
N ASN A 80 7.67 -16.04 5.07
CA ASN A 80 8.41 -16.98 5.91
C ASN A 80 9.55 -16.27 6.65
N SER A 81 9.44 -16.20 7.97
CA SER A 81 10.43 -15.56 8.84
C SER A 81 11.81 -16.23 8.75
N SER A 82 11.85 -17.54 8.52
CA SER A 82 13.08 -18.31 8.31
C SER A 82 13.86 -17.86 7.07
N GLU A 83 13.16 -17.57 5.98
CA GLU A 83 13.77 -17.14 4.71
C GLU A 83 14.30 -15.70 4.80
N ILE A 84 13.58 -14.82 5.50
CA ILE A 84 14.10 -13.46 5.79
C ILE A 84 15.37 -13.55 6.62
N LEU A 85 15.41 -14.45 7.61
CA LEU A 85 16.57 -14.61 8.47
C LEU A 85 17.78 -15.08 7.65
N THR A 86 17.64 -16.11 6.82
CA THR A 86 18.74 -16.60 5.97
C THR A 86 19.23 -15.52 5.02
N LEU A 87 18.34 -14.80 4.34
CA LEU A 87 18.72 -13.67 3.47
C LEU A 87 19.44 -12.56 4.24
N TYR A 88 18.99 -12.22 5.44
CA TYR A 88 19.63 -11.20 6.28
C TYR A 88 21.02 -11.66 6.74
N THR A 89 21.18 -12.94 7.07
CA THR A 89 22.49 -13.53 7.43
C THR A 89 23.49 -13.45 6.28
N GLN A 90 23.03 -13.72 5.05
CA GLN A 90 23.84 -13.68 3.85
C GLN A 90 24.20 -12.25 3.43
N MET A 91 23.34 -11.27 3.68
CA MET A 91 23.65 -9.87 3.38
C MET A 91 24.50 -9.19 4.47
N HIS A 92 24.36 -9.61 5.73
CA HIS A 92 24.91 -8.88 6.87
C HIS A 92 25.57 -9.81 7.91
N HIS A 93 26.54 -10.60 7.46
CA HIS A 93 27.34 -11.58 8.24
C HIS A 93 27.85 -11.11 9.62
N ARG A 94 27.99 -9.80 9.87
CA ARG A 94 28.62 -9.22 11.07
C ARG A 94 27.65 -8.78 12.18
N ARG A 95 26.33 -8.97 12.05
CA ARG A 95 25.32 -8.40 12.98
C ARG A 95 24.41 -9.44 13.64
N LEU A 96 24.86 -10.68 13.73
CA LEU A 96 24.06 -11.78 14.28
C LEU A 96 24.65 -12.31 15.59
N ASP A 97 24.71 -11.44 16.59
CA ASP A 97 24.71 -11.88 17.99
C ASP A 97 23.31 -11.66 18.54
N PHE A 98 22.32 -12.37 17.99
CA PHE A 98 21.08 -12.61 18.72
C PHE A 98 21.38 -13.77 19.65
N GLY A 99 21.78 -13.44 20.87
CA GLY A 99 22.16 -14.39 21.91
C GLY A 99 21.23 -15.59 21.92
N THR A 100 21.84 -16.75 21.71
CA THR A 100 21.32 -18.08 21.95
C THR A 100 20.74 -18.16 23.36
N CYS A 101 19.45 -17.91 23.49
CA CYS A 101 18.66 -18.33 24.64
C CYS A 101 17.39 -18.97 24.08
N ILE A 102 17.52 -20.26 23.79
CA ILE A 102 16.45 -21.25 24.01
C ILE A 102 16.19 -21.27 25.52
#